data_AF-A0A661D5R6-F1
#
_entry.id   AF-A0A661D5R6-F1
#
_cell.length_a   1.000
_cell.length_b   1.000
_cell.length_c   1.000
_cell.angle_alpha   90.00
_cell.angle_beta   90.00
_cell.angle_gamma   90.00
#
_symmetry.space_group_name_H-M   'P 1'
#
loop_
_entity.id
_entity.type
_entity.pdbx_description
1 polymer ?
#
loop_
_entity_poly.entity_id
_entity_poly.type
_entity_poly.pdbx_seq_one_letter_code
_entity_poly.pdbx_strand_id
1 'polypeptide(L)' 'MELATEIKTMRKAAGLTQTEVSKRAGVGLRFVRELEQGKPTVRLDKIK' A
#
# COMPACT_ATOMS: atom_id res chain seq x y z
N MET A 1 6.05 12.63 -1.49
CA MET A 1 7.00 11.59 -1.98
C MET A 1 7.50 10.66 -0.87
N GLU A 2 7.32 11.00 0.41
CA GLU A 2 7.85 10.24 1.56
C GLU A 2 7.02 9.00 1.91
N LEU A 3 5.69 9.15 2.04
CA LEU A 3 4.75 8.09 2.45
C LEU A 3 4.78 6.82 1.59
N ALA A 4 4.85 6.95 0.25
CA ALA A 4 4.86 5.79 -0.65
C ALA A 4 6.10 4.92 -0.46
N THR A 5 7.24 5.57 -0.24
CA THR A 5 8.54 4.93 -0.03
C THR A 5 8.59 4.25 1.33
N GLU A 6 7.98 4.86 2.34
CA GLU A 6 7.88 4.34 3.70
C GLU A 6 6.98 3.10 3.76
N ILE A 7 5.79 3.14 3.14
CA ILE A 7 4.88 1.98 3.05
C ILE A 7 5.55 0.80 2.36
N LYS A 8 6.27 1.06 1.25
CA LYS A 8 7.04 0.03 0.53
C LYS A 8 8.15 -0.57 1.41
N THR A 9 8.79 0.26 2.24
CA THR A 9 9.85 -0.16 3.15
C THR A 9 9.28 -1.01 4.29
N MET A 10 8.19 -0.58 4.91
CA MET A 10 7.49 -1.35 5.94
C MET A 10 7.01 -2.71 5.42
N ARG A 11 6.46 -2.74 4.20
CA ARG A 11 6.05 -4.01 3.58
C ARG A 11 7.23 -4.96 3.43
N LYS A 12 8.37 -4.47 2.94
CA LYS A 12 9.59 -5.27 2.78
C LYS A 12 10.15 -5.73 4.12
N ALA A 13 10.16 -4.87 5.14
CA ALA A 13 10.59 -5.21 6.49
C ALA A 13 9.70 -6.29 7.13
N ALA A 14 8.40 -6.27 6.81
CA ALA A 14 7.45 -7.30 7.23
C ALA A 14 7.52 -8.60 6.39
N GLY A 15 8.37 -8.66 5.35
CA GLY A 15 8.50 -9.83 4.47
C GLY A 15 7.27 -10.10 3.60
N LEU A 16 6.39 -9.11 3.41
CA LEU A 16 5.12 -9.29 2.71
C LEU A 16 5.20 -8.90 1.23
N THR A 17 4.45 -9.61 0.41
CA THR A 17 4.16 -9.24 -0.98
C THR A 17 3.04 -8.21 -1.04
N GLN A 18 2.93 -7.48 -2.16
CA GLN A 18 1.83 -6.52 -2.36
C GLN A 18 0.44 -7.20 -2.31
N THR A 19 0.36 -8.45 -2.75
CA THR A 19 -0.86 -9.28 -2.70
C THR A 19 -1.25 -9.66 -1.27
N GLU A 20 -0.29 -9.95 -0.41
CA GLU A 20 -0.58 -10.23 1.01
C GLU A 20 -1.03 -8.98 1.74
N VAL A 21 -0.37 -7.83 1.49
CA VAL A 21 -0.81 -6.54 2.02
C VAL A 21 -2.24 -6.21 1.55
N SER A 22 -2.54 -6.43 0.26
CA SER A 22 -3.88 -6.14 -0.27
C SER A 22 -4.95 -7.00 0.40
N LYS A 23 -4.68 -8.30 0.57
CA LYS A 23 -5.60 -9.23 1.25
C LYS A 23 -5.80 -8.88 2.73
N ARG A 24 -4.72 -8.57 3.45
CA ARG A 24 -4.77 -8.25 4.89
C ARG A 24 -5.45 -6.92 5.17
N ALA A 25 -5.22 -5.92 4.32
CA ALA A 25 -5.82 -4.59 4.46
C ALA A 25 -7.21 -4.48 3.82
N GLY A 26 -7.74 -5.54 3.21
CA GLY A 26 -9.05 -5.52 2.56
C GLY A 26 -9.14 -4.58 1.34
N VAL A 27 -8.01 -4.23 0.74
CA VAL A 27 -7.92 -3.30 -0.40
C VAL A 27 -7.54 -4.04 -1.68
N GLY A 28 -7.87 -3.47 -2.84
CA GLY A 28 -7.46 -4.04 -4.12
C GLY A 28 -5.95 -3.98 -4.33
N LEU A 29 -5.37 -4.98 -5.02
CA LEU A 29 -3.93 -5.00 -5.35
C LEU A 29 -3.48 -3.73 -6.12
N ARG A 30 -4.35 -3.23 -7.00
CA ARG A 30 -4.11 -1.97 -7.73
C ARG A 30 -3.92 -0.78 -6.78
N PHE A 31 -4.68 -0.73 -5.68
CA PHE A 31 -4.55 0.33 -4.68
C PHE A 31 -3.19 0.27 -3.99
N VAL A 32 -2.74 -0.91 -3.55
CA VAL A 32 -1.41 -1.09 -2.92
C VAL A 32 -0.30 -0.67 -3.88
N ARG A 33 -0.42 -1.01 -5.17
CA ARG A 33 0.56 -0.63 -6.19
C ARG A 33 0.65 0.86 -6.39
N GLU A 34 -0.51 1.52 -6.50
CA GLU A 34 -0.62 2.96 -6.68
C GLU A 34 -0.17 3.74 -5.43
N LEU A 35 -0.41 3.17 -4.24
CA LEU A 35 0.04 3.68 -2.95
C LEU A 35 1.58 3.66 -2.86
N GLU A 36 2.22 2.54 -3.22
CA GLU A 36 3.69 2.40 -3.24
C GLU A 36 4.37 3.15 -4.39
N GLN A 37 3.65 3.47 -5.46
CA GLN A 37 4.15 4.27 -6.59
C GLN A 37 3.99 5.78 -6.39
N GLY A 38 3.33 6.21 -5.30
CA GLY A 38 3.20 7.62 -4.97
C GLY A 38 2.07 8.33 -5.71
N LYS A 39 0.85 7.80 -5.66
CA LYS A 39 -0.33 8.60 -6.03
C LYS A 39 -0.41 9.89 -5.20
N PRO A 40 -0.68 11.05 -5.81
CA PRO A 40 -0.77 12.33 -5.09
C PRO A 40 -1.95 12.39 -4.10
N THR A 41 -2.98 11.57 -4.28
CA THR A 41 -4.14 11.52 -3.38
C THR A 41 -4.59 10.09 -3.12
N VAL A 42 -4.30 9.60 -1.92
CA VAL A 42 -4.87 8.36 -1.39
C VAL A 42 -6.11 8.76 -0.61
N ARG A 43 -7.29 8.38 -1.10
CA ARG A 43 -8.50 8.54 -0.29
C ARG A 43 -8.59 7.38 0.69
N LEU A 44 -8.62 7.74 1.98
CA LEU A 44 -8.72 6.80 3.10
C LEU A 44 -10.16 6.27 3.29
N ASP A 45 -11.12 6.76 2.49
CA ASP A 45 -12.52 6.32 2.45
C ASP A 45 -12.70 4.83 2.08
N LYS A 46 -11.63 4.16 1.64
CA LYS A 46 -11.63 2.76 1.21
C LYS A 46 -10.92 1.78 2.15
N ILE A 47 -10.38 2.26 3.27
CA ILE A 47 -9.81 1.37 4.29
C ILE A 47 -10.97 0.98 5.22
N LYS A 48 -11.39 -0.28 5.17
CA LYS A 48 -12.38 -0.86 6.09
C LYS A 48 -11.70 -1.58 7.24
#